data_AF-A0A925HXD8-F1
#
_entry.id   AF-A0A925HXD8-F1
#
_cell.length_a   1.000
_cell.length_b   1.000
_cell.length_c   1.000
_cell.angle_alpha   90.00
_cell.angle_beta   90.00
_cell.angle_gamma   90.00
#
_symmetry.space_group_name_H-M   'P 1'
#
loop_
_entity.id
_entity.type
_entity.pdbx_description
1 polymer ?
#
loop_
_entity_poly.entity_id
_entity_poly.type
_entity_poly.pdbx_seq_one_letter_code
_entity_poly.pdbx_strand_id
1 'polypeptide(L)' 'TSAAVTSRSYHPNGVQCVMVDGSVHFISDTIHLQIWQALSTRQGNEPISVPK' A
#
# COMPACT_ATOMS: atom_id res chain seq x y z
N THR A 1 4.79 -19.40 15.63
CA THR A 1 4.79 -17.96 15.93
C THR A 1 4.58 -17.21 14.64
N SER A 2 3.42 -16.57 14.44
CA SER A 2 3.20 -15.74 13.25
C SER A 2 3.93 -14.40 13.45
N ALA A 3 4.73 -13.97 12.48
CA ALA A 3 5.36 -12.65 12.49
C ALA A 3 4.56 -11.73 11.57
N ALA A 4 4.12 -10.58 12.09
CA ALA A 4 3.57 -9.53 11.24
C ALA A 4 4.71 -8.87 10.48
N VAL A 5 4.71 -8.98 9.15
CA VAL A 5 5.64 -8.24 8.28
C VAL A 5 4.90 -7.03 7.74
N THR A 6 5.37 -5.84 8.11
CA THR A 6 4.79 -4.57 7.65
C THR A 6 5.65 -3.96 6.54
N SER A 7 5.03 -3.18 5.66
CA SER A 7 5.77 -2.32 4.74
C SER A 7 6.52 -1.26 5.54
N ARG A 8 7.83 -1.10 5.29
CA ARG A 8 8.71 -0.16 5.97
C ARG A 8 9.73 0.41 5.00
N SER A 9 10.09 1.67 5.19
CA SER A 9 11.05 2.40 4.38
C SER A 9 11.82 3.38 5.28
N TYR A 10 13.06 3.72 4.91
CA TYR A 10 13.80 4.81 5.54
C TYR A 10 13.48 6.19 4.95
N HIS A 11 12.68 6.23 3.88
CA HIS A 11 12.20 7.49 3.34
C HIS A 11 11.24 8.16 4.34
N PRO A 12 11.37 9.48 4.55
CA PRO A 12 10.43 10.22 5.38
C PRO A 12 9.02 10.12 4.80
N ASN A 13 8.03 9.95 5.68
CA ASN A 13 6.60 10.07 5.40
C ASN A 13 5.98 9.00 4.50
N GLY A 14 6.68 7.91 4.16
CA GLY A 14 6.07 6.87 3.35
C GLY A 14 6.98 5.81 2.77
N VAL A 15 6.38 4.97 1.94
CA VAL A 15 7.01 3.80 1.30
C VAL A 15 6.79 3.82 -0.22
N GLN A 16 7.81 3.42 -0.97
CA GLN A 16 7.66 3.15 -2.41
C GLN A 16 7.04 1.76 -2.60
N CYS A 17 5.93 1.69 -3.33
CA CYS A 17 5.22 0.44 -3.64
C CYS A 17 5.17 0.20 -5.15
N VAL A 18 5.42 -1.05 -5.56
CA VAL A 18 5.22 -1.49 -6.94
C VAL A 18 3.88 -2.22 -7.06
N MET A 19 3.12 -1.87 -8.09
CA MET A 19 1.85 -2.50 -8.42
C MET A 19 2.06 -3.65 -9.40
N VAL A 20 1.06 -4.51 -9.58
CA VAL A 20 1.15 -5.69 -10.46
C VAL A 20 1.39 -5.31 -11.93
N ASP A 21 0.94 -4.13 -12.36
CA ASP A 21 1.16 -3.59 -13.70
C ASP A 21 2.56 -2.97 -13.89
N GLY A 22 3.42 -3.02 -12.86
CA GLY A 22 4.78 -2.47 -12.88
C GLY A 22 4.86 -0.97 -12.58
N SER A 23 3.73 -0.30 -12.35
CA SER A 23 3.73 1.10 -11.92
C SER A 23 4.25 1.24 -10.47
N VAL A 24 5.00 2.30 -10.20
CA VAL A 24 5.56 2.59 -8.88
C VAL A 24 4.92 3.84 -8.32
N HIS A 25 4.42 3.74 -7.09
CA HIS A 25 3.74 4.84 -6.40
C HIS A 25 4.32 5.05 -5.01
N PHE A 26 4.42 6.31 -4.61
CA PHE A 26 4.79 6.67 -3.25
C PHE A 26 3.54 6.68 -2.38
N ILE A 27 3.54 5.91 -1.30
CA ILE A 27 2.38 5.80 -0.39
C ILE A 27 2.73 6.45 0.94
N SER A 28 1.95 7.47 1.30
CA SER A 28 2.11 8.20 2.56
C SER A 28 1.81 7.35 3.78
N ASP A 29 2.55 7.56 4.87
CA ASP A 29 2.27 6.98 6.20
C ASP A 29 0.92 7.41 6.77
N THR A 30 0.33 8.49 6.23
CA THR A 30 -0.99 9.01 6.63
C THR A 30 -2.16 8.41 5.85
N ILE A 31 -1.92 7.40 4.99
CA ILE A 31 -2.98 6.73 4.23
C ILE A 31 -4.03 6.12 5.17
N HIS A 32 -5.30 6.21 4.79
CA HIS A 32 -6.37 5.54 5.53
C HIS A 32 -6.18 4.03 5.48
N LEU A 33 -6.19 3.38 6.65
CA LEU A 33 -5.87 1.96 6.80
C LEU A 33 -6.72 1.04 5.90
N GLN A 34 -8.01 1.35 5.74
CA GLN A 34 -8.90 0.59 4.86
C GLN A 34 -8.44 0.64 3.40
N ILE A 35 -7.97 1.79 2.92
CA ILE A 35 -7.48 1.93 1.53
C ILE A 35 -6.19 1.13 1.37
N TRP A 36 -5.28 1.22 2.34
CA TRP A 36 -4.03 0.46 2.34
C TRP A 36 -4.27 -1.07 2.30
N GLN A 37 -5.20 -1.57 3.11
CA GLN A 37 -5.56 -2.98 3.11
C GLN A 37 -6.27 -3.40 1.82
N ALA A 38 -7.17 -2.55 1.31
CA ALA A 38 -7.86 -2.78 0.04
C ALA A 38 -6.88 -2.88 -1.14
N LEU A 39 -5.83 -2.04 -1.17
CA LEU A 39 -4.77 -2.11 -2.19
C LEU A 39 -4.00 -3.44 -2.20
N SER A 40 -4.01 -4.18 -1.09
CA SER A 40 -3.29 -5.45 -0.95
C SER A 40 -4.19 -6.69 -1.16
N THR A 41 -5.51 -6.51 -1.35
CA THR A 41 -6.41 -7.63 -1.65
C THR A 41 -6.64 -7.80 -3.15
N ARG A 42 -6.63 -9.06 -3.59
CA ARG A 42 -7.04 -9.45 -4.95
C ARG A 42 -8.55 -9.68 -5.04
N GLN A 43 -9.19 -9.89 -3.89
CA GLN A 43 -10.61 -10.20 -3.72
C GLN A 43 -11.32 -9.02 -3.06
N GLY A 44 -11.17 -7.84 -3.64
CA GLY A 44 -11.87 -6.61 -3.25
C GLY A 44 -12.46 -5.99 -4.50
N ASN A 45 -13.77 -6.14 -4.71
CA ASN A 45 -14.52 -5.54 -5.83
C ASN A 45 -14.66 -4.01 -5.71
N GLU A 46 -13.71 -3.35 -5.04
CA GLU A 46 -13.74 -1.93 -4.75
C GLU A 46 -12.93 -1.19 -5.81
N PRO A 47 -13.51 -0.20 -6.52
CA PRO A 47 -12.74 0.67 -7.39
C PRO A 47 -11.90 1.64 -6.53
N ILE A 48 -10.76 1.15 -6.06
CA ILE A 48 -9.76 1.93 -5.33
C ILE A 48 -8.65 2.38 -6.28
N SER A 49 -8.48 3.69 -6.38
CA SER A 49 -7.30 4.28 -7.02
C SER A 49 -6.17 4.38 -6.02
N VAL A 50 -4.94 4.14 -6.48
CA VAL A 50 -3.76 4.54 -5.73
C VAL A 50 -3.79 6.06 -5.55
N PRO A 51 -3.64 6.60 -4.32
CA PRO A 51 -3.53 8.04 -4.11
C PRO A 51 -2.26 8.58 -4.78
N LYS A 52 -2.34 9.78 -5.34
CA LYS A 52 -1.20 10.49 -5.95
C LYS A 52 -0.43 11.29 -4.91
#